data_AF-A0AAD9VPR7-F1
#
_entry.id   AF-A0AAD9VPR7-F1
#
_cell.length_a   1.000
_cell.length_b   1.000
_cell.length_c   1.000
_cell.angle_alpha   90.00
_cell.angle_beta   90.00
_cell.angle_gamma   90.00
#
_symmetry.space_group_name_H-M   'P 1'
#
loop_
_entity.id
_entity.type
_entity.pdbx_description
1 polymer ?
#
loop_
_entity_poly.entity_id
_entity_poly.type
_entity_poly.pdbx_seq_one_letter_code
_entity_poly.pdbx_strand_id
1 'polypeptide(L)'
;MRRFLILFVILLIDRSIDAQQPIDPPVPCAKDQDCSELSKNQKNPTCKGGFCACLDDQQQLRNCSSLQRASQQEKAIVSQIYHRCKLDVDCNANNSFCNISRSQCDCKKGYVPSTKKEQCLEVARGLSFPCTEDKQCLAVQANTTCQNMQCVCINGYHVVDNVCYRNASYNGICARSEECNHINNAYCTDKKICECAKDTKIDNTLTNCIPLAQTIGDYCTSDAHCKKIEDSICVDSKCQCAEGEGKHFAKEITKCIYNRANGEPCEHDYDCYQPRSDTNSTDDYVNPLQCLGSICSCQDDYRTDNEKGICMRAGSPMVVPVLMILSSIVCGGLYLQ
;
A
#
# COMPACT_ATOMS: atom_id res chain seq x y z
N MET A 1 4.22 25.16 82.12
CA MET A 1 3.42 23.96 82.45
C MET A 1 3.96 22.78 81.63
N ARG A 2 4.26 21.65 82.31
CA ARG A 2 4.42 20.24 81.85
C ARG A 2 5.06 19.98 80.46
N ARG A 3 6.29 19.42 80.42
CA ARG A 3 6.63 17.97 80.33
C ARG A 3 6.22 17.31 79.01
N PHE A 4 7.20 16.84 78.22
CA PHE A 4 7.42 15.45 77.72
C PHE A 4 8.44 15.52 76.54
N LEU A 5 9.71 15.10 76.70
CA LEU A 5 10.24 13.74 76.51
C LEU A 5 10.14 13.25 75.05
N ILE A 6 11.27 13.22 74.32
CA ILE A 6 11.99 11.99 73.88
C ILE A 6 13.01 12.35 72.79
N LEU A 7 14.29 12.26 73.14
CA LEU A 7 15.42 12.04 72.23
C LEU A 7 15.42 10.56 71.85
N PHE A 8 15.50 10.21 70.56
CA PHE A 8 15.99 8.89 70.16
C PHE A 8 17.08 9.00 69.10
N VAL A 9 18.25 8.56 69.56
CA VAL A 9 19.52 8.36 68.89
C VAL A 9 19.37 7.26 67.84
N ILE A 10 19.91 7.52 66.66
CA ILE A 10 20.09 6.55 65.58
C ILE A 10 21.20 5.58 66.01
N LEU A 11 20.85 4.31 66.22
CA LEU A 11 21.81 3.20 66.33
C LEU A 11 21.54 2.20 65.21
N LEU A 12 22.53 2.09 64.34
CA LEU A 12 22.66 1.09 63.29
C LEU A 12 22.74 -0.31 63.91
N ILE A 13 21.87 -1.21 63.46
CA ILE A 13 22.06 -2.65 63.68
C ILE A 13 21.78 -3.33 62.34
N ASP A 14 22.86 -3.82 61.73
CA ASP A 14 22.85 -4.81 60.65
C ASP A 14 21.94 -5.98 61.03
N ARG A 15 20.93 -6.25 60.19
CA ARG A 15 20.33 -7.58 60.11
C ARG A 15 20.29 -8.01 58.67
N SER A 16 21.27 -8.86 58.37
CA SER A 16 21.35 -9.77 57.25
C SER A 16 19.97 -10.34 56.93
N ILE A 17 19.57 -10.20 55.66
CA ILE A 17 18.45 -10.93 55.08
C ILE A 17 18.78 -12.41 55.20
N ASP A 18 18.02 -13.12 56.03
CA ASP A 18 18.08 -14.57 56.16
C ASP A 18 17.70 -15.15 54.79
N ALA A 19 18.70 -15.65 54.06
CA ALA A 19 18.46 -16.39 52.83
C ALA A 19 17.84 -17.72 53.25
N GLN A 20 16.52 -17.86 53.04
CA GLN A 20 15.83 -19.15 53.13
C GLN A 20 16.69 -20.23 52.45
N GLN A 21 17.21 -21.16 53.24
CA GLN A 21 17.97 -22.29 52.69
C GLN A 21 17.05 -23.06 51.73
N PRO A 22 17.48 -23.33 50.49
CA PRO A 22 16.70 -24.16 49.59
C PRO A 22 16.55 -25.56 50.21
N ILE A 23 15.30 -25.99 50.37
CA ILE A 23 14.96 -27.34 50.85
C ILE A 23 15.41 -28.31 49.75
N ASP A 24 16.50 -29.03 49.98
CA ASP A 24 17.02 -30.07 49.08
C ASP A 24 16.38 -31.41 49.47
N PRO A 25 15.38 -31.91 48.72
CA PRO A 25 14.73 -33.17 49.05
C PRO A 25 15.71 -34.35 48.85
N PRO A 26 15.77 -35.31 49.79
CA PRO A 26 16.71 -36.42 49.70
C PRO A 26 16.38 -37.34 48.53
N VAL A 27 17.41 -37.79 47.80
CA VAL A 27 17.27 -38.66 46.62
C VAL A 27 16.97 -40.10 47.07
N PRO A 28 15.81 -40.68 46.72
CA PRO A 28 15.46 -42.05 47.13
C PRO A 28 16.24 -43.10 46.33
N CYS A 29 16.49 -44.26 46.94
CA CYS A 29 17.17 -45.41 46.33
C CYS A 29 16.66 -46.74 46.90
N ALA A 30 16.81 -47.81 46.12
CA ALA A 30 16.55 -49.18 46.56
C ALA A 30 17.84 -49.99 46.73
N LYS A 31 18.90 -49.66 45.98
CA LYS A 31 20.23 -50.30 46.02
C LYS A 31 21.34 -49.28 45.71
N ASP A 32 22.58 -49.59 46.09
CA ASP A 32 23.74 -48.68 45.92
C ASP A 32 23.95 -48.25 44.46
N GLN A 33 23.61 -49.11 43.49
CA GLN A 33 23.70 -48.80 42.07
C GLN A 33 22.77 -47.65 41.66
N ASP A 34 21.66 -47.43 42.35
CA ASP A 34 20.72 -46.34 42.03
C ASP A 34 21.33 -44.96 42.33
N CYS A 35 22.37 -44.93 43.17
CA CYS A 35 23.11 -43.72 43.52
C CYS A 35 24.35 -43.49 42.64
N SER A 36 24.68 -44.41 41.73
CA SER A 36 25.93 -44.39 40.96
C SER A 36 26.06 -43.22 39.98
N GLU A 37 24.95 -42.68 39.45
CA GLU A 37 24.96 -41.49 38.59
C GLU A 37 25.36 -40.20 39.34
N LEU A 38 25.34 -40.20 40.68
CA LEU A 38 25.82 -39.09 41.52
C LEU A 38 27.36 -39.07 41.66
N SER A 39 28.04 -40.13 41.20
CA SER A 39 29.50 -40.32 41.34
C SER A 39 30.36 -39.32 40.55
N LYS A 40 29.78 -38.50 39.67
CA LYS A 40 30.58 -37.62 38.81
C LYS A 40 31.33 -36.52 39.57
N ASN A 41 30.90 -36.18 40.79
CA ASN A 41 31.57 -35.19 41.65
C ASN A 41 31.66 -35.55 43.15
N GLN A 42 31.19 -36.74 43.58
CA GLN A 42 31.25 -37.18 44.99
C GLN A 42 31.74 -38.64 45.11
N LYS A 43 32.52 -38.94 46.15
CA LYS A 43 33.17 -40.25 46.33
C LYS A 43 32.20 -41.27 46.95
N ASN A 44 31.95 -42.36 46.24
CA ASN A 44 31.24 -43.58 46.67
C ASN A 44 29.86 -43.36 47.32
N PRO A 45 28.85 -42.89 46.56
CA PRO A 45 27.50 -42.77 47.07
C PRO A 45 26.87 -44.15 47.34
N THR A 46 26.26 -44.33 48.51
CA THR A 46 25.64 -45.61 48.94
C THR A 46 24.18 -45.40 49.33
N CYS A 47 23.36 -46.44 49.18
CA CYS A 47 21.96 -46.40 49.55
C CYS A 47 21.80 -46.77 51.02
N LYS A 48 21.39 -45.80 51.85
CA LYS A 48 21.12 -46.03 53.28
C LYS A 48 19.76 -45.48 53.68
N GLY A 49 18.95 -46.33 54.30
CA GLY A 49 17.63 -45.93 54.79
C GLY A 49 16.67 -45.51 53.68
N GLY A 50 16.83 -46.04 52.46
CA GLY A 50 16.00 -45.71 51.30
C GLY A 50 16.39 -44.41 50.59
N PHE A 51 17.48 -43.76 50.99
CA PHE A 51 18.00 -42.53 50.36
C PHE A 51 19.51 -42.62 50.09
N CYS A 52 19.96 -41.92 49.06
CA CYS A 52 21.38 -41.87 48.70
C CYS A 52 22.15 -41.03 49.72
N ALA A 53 23.19 -41.63 50.29
CA ALA A 53 24.09 -41.02 51.26
C ALA A 53 25.51 -40.86 50.68
N CYS A 54 26.07 -39.67 50.87
CA CYS A 54 27.36 -39.21 50.36
C CYS A 54 28.23 -38.69 51.52
N LEU A 55 29.54 -38.80 51.39
CA LEU A 55 30.49 -38.19 52.34
C LEU A 55 30.75 -36.75 51.92
N ASP A 56 30.65 -35.81 52.87
CA ASP A 56 31.10 -34.43 52.66
C ASP A 56 32.64 -34.30 52.79
N ASP A 57 33.15 -33.10 52.58
CA ASP A 57 34.59 -32.79 52.67
C ASP A 57 35.18 -32.99 54.09
N GLN A 58 34.33 -33.10 55.11
CA GLN A 58 34.66 -33.40 56.50
C GLN A 58 34.48 -34.90 56.83
N GLN A 59 34.27 -35.75 55.81
CA GLN A 59 34.02 -37.19 55.93
C GLN A 59 32.76 -37.54 56.74
N GLN A 60 31.80 -36.61 56.84
CA GLN A 60 30.51 -36.89 57.45
C GLN A 60 29.52 -37.42 56.42
N LEU A 61 28.79 -38.47 56.80
CA LEU A 61 27.78 -39.09 55.93
C LEU A 61 26.49 -38.27 55.97
N ARG A 62 26.09 -37.70 54.84
CA ARG A 62 24.86 -36.91 54.66
C ARG A 62 24.08 -37.35 53.43
N ASN A 63 22.80 -36.99 53.35
CA ASN A 63 22.03 -37.24 52.13
C ASN A 63 22.63 -36.45 50.97
N CYS A 64 22.77 -37.09 49.81
CA CYS A 64 23.35 -36.47 48.64
C CYS A 64 22.45 -35.32 48.13
N SER A 65 23.05 -34.18 47.78
CA SER A 65 22.32 -33.01 47.30
C SER A 65 21.87 -33.14 45.84
N SER A 66 20.59 -32.88 45.57
CA SER A 66 20.03 -32.89 44.20
C SER A 66 20.33 -31.61 43.41
N LEU A 67 20.80 -30.55 44.09
CA LEU A 67 21.08 -29.22 43.52
C LEU A 67 22.20 -29.18 42.47
N GLN A 68 23.05 -30.22 42.34
CA GLN A 68 23.99 -30.34 41.22
C GLN A 68 23.40 -31.04 39.96
N ARG A 69 22.15 -31.51 39.99
CA ARG A 69 21.44 -31.99 38.78
C ARG A 69 20.71 -30.88 38.02
N ALA A 70 20.49 -29.72 38.64
CA ALA A 70 19.83 -28.58 37.98
C ALA A 70 20.75 -27.76 37.04
N SER A 71 22.04 -28.11 36.90
CA SER A 71 22.96 -27.41 35.98
C SER A 71 23.33 -28.20 34.71
N GLN A 72 22.84 -29.44 34.55
CA GLN A 72 23.03 -30.23 33.32
C GLN A 72 21.72 -30.60 32.61
N GLN A 73 20.58 -30.16 33.16
CA GLN A 73 19.26 -30.29 32.55
C GLN A 73 18.49 -28.98 32.51
N GLU A 74 19.19 -27.85 32.51
CA GLU A 74 18.76 -26.80 31.59
C GLU A 74 19.01 -27.36 30.20
N LYS A 75 17.94 -27.77 29.53
CA LYS A 75 17.90 -27.91 28.08
C LYS A 75 18.07 -26.50 27.52
N ALA A 76 19.27 -25.93 27.68
CA ALA A 76 19.69 -24.75 26.99
C ALA A 76 19.49 -25.10 25.52
N ILE A 77 18.71 -24.28 24.84
CA ILE A 77 18.56 -24.32 23.40
C ILE A 77 19.95 -24.01 22.85
N VAL A 78 20.79 -25.05 22.69
CA VAL A 78 22.15 -24.88 22.20
C VAL A 78 22.01 -24.57 20.71
N SER A 79 22.33 -23.33 20.35
CA SER A 79 22.56 -22.89 18.97
C SER A 79 23.36 -23.95 18.22
N GLN A 80 22.75 -24.63 17.27
CA GLN A 80 23.38 -25.72 16.49
C GLN A 80 24.24 -25.14 15.36
N ILE A 81 23.88 -23.97 14.85
CA ILE A 81 24.68 -23.22 13.88
C ILE A 81 25.67 -22.31 14.62
N TYR A 82 26.89 -22.23 14.09
CA TYR A 82 28.08 -21.62 14.68
C TYR A 82 28.62 -22.30 15.95
N HIS A 83 28.10 -23.49 16.28
CA HIS A 83 28.69 -24.33 17.31
C HIS A 83 30.06 -24.86 16.85
N ARG A 84 30.98 -25.11 17.78
CA ARG A 84 32.28 -25.67 17.42
C ARG A 84 32.13 -27.10 16.89
N CYS A 85 32.87 -27.42 15.83
CA CYS A 85 32.86 -28.75 15.22
C CYS A 85 34.25 -29.11 14.70
N LYS A 86 34.48 -30.40 14.48
CA LYS A 86 35.64 -30.95 13.77
C LYS A 86 35.22 -31.68 12.50
N LEU A 87 34.05 -32.32 12.53
CA LEU A 87 33.49 -33.10 11.44
C LEU A 87 32.03 -32.70 11.20
N ASP A 88 31.51 -32.95 10.00
CA ASP A 88 30.12 -32.65 9.65
C ASP A 88 29.11 -33.33 10.58
N VAL A 89 29.45 -34.52 11.10
CA VAL A 89 28.61 -35.26 12.04
C VAL A 89 28.44 -34.58 13.40
N ASP A 90 29.30 -33.62 13.74
CA ASP A 90 29.17 -32.82 14.96
C ASP A 90 28.05 -31.77 14.82
N CYS A 91 27.60 -31.50 13.59
CA CYS A 91 26.57 -30.52 13.28
C CYS A 91 25.20 -31.18 13.18
N ASN A 92 24.44 -31.15 14.27
CA ASN A 92 23.14 -31.81 14.39
C ASN A 92 21.95 -31.03 13.78
N ALA A 93 22.23 -30.08 12.87
CA ALA A 93 21.21 -29.29 12.18
C ALA A 93 21.06 -29.75 10.72
N ASN A 94 19.81 -29.87 10.25
CA ASN A 94 19.55 -30.20 8.85
C ASN A 94 20.18 -29.16 7.91
N ASN A 95 20.75 -29.64 6.81
CA ASN A 95 21.44 -28.82 5.81
C ASN A 95 22.61 -27.99 6.37
N SER A 96 23.26 -28.46 7.43
CA SER A 96 24.51 -27.91 7.95
C SER A 96 25.72 -28.78 7.61
N PHE A 97 26.92 -28.20 7.72
CA PHE A 97 28.21 -28.89 7.58
C PHE A 97 29.24 -28.22 8.51
N CYS A 98 30.34 -28.91 8.79
CA CYS A 98 31.41 -28.36 9.60
C CYS A 98 32.37 -27.55 8.73
N ASN A 99 32.38 -26.23 8.91
CA ASN A 99 33.39 -25.38 8.30
C ASN A 99 34.71 -25.54 9.07
N ILE A 100 35.56 -26.45 8.61
CA ILE A 100 36.84 -26.81 9.25
C ILE A 100 37.74 -25.57 9.41
N SER A 101 37.73 -24.64 8.44
CA SER A 101 38.53 -23.42 8.48
C SER A 101 38.16 -22.51 9.66
N ARG A 102 36.89 -22.50 10.05
CA ARG A 102 36.38 -21.74 11.22
C ARG A 102 36.17 -22.61 12.46
N SER A 103 36.34 -23.92 12.32
CA SER A 103 35.98 -24.95 13.29
C SER A 103 34.56 -24.76 13.84
N GLN A 104 33.61 -24.43 12.96
CA GLN A 104 32.22 -24.08 13.32
C GLN A 104 31.20 -24.66 12.33
N CYS A 105 30.03 -25.06 12.82
CA CYS A 105 28.92 -25.50 11.99
C CYS A 105 28.35 -24.34 11.17
N ASP A 106 28.31 -24.49 9.85
CA ASP A 106 27.75 -23.51 8.91
C ASP A 106 26.61 -24.15 8.10
N CYS A 107 25.74 -23.33 7.53
CA CYS A 107 24.71 -23.80 6.62
C CYS A 107 25.29 -24.09 5.24
N LYS A 108 24.83 -25.19 4.61
CA LYS A 108 25.20 -25.54 3.23
C LYS A 108 24.79 -24.43 2.26
N LYS A 109 25.44 -24.40 1.09
CA LYS A 109 25.10 -23.45 0.02
C LYS A 109 23.60 -23.54 -0.32
N GLY A 110 22.95 -22.38 -0.43
CA GLY A 110 21.50 -22.28 -0.65
C GLY A 110 20.66 -22.32 0.62
N TYR A 111 21.29 -22.35 1.80
CA TYR A 111 20.60 -22.28 3.08
C TYR A 111 21.14 -21.16 3.98
N VAL A 112 20.28 -20.63 4.85
CA VAL A 112 20.60 -19.60 5.84
C VAL A 112 20.22 -20.05 7.25
N PRO A 113 20.96 -19.63 8.29
CA PRO A 113 20.63 -19.98 9.66
C PRO A 113 19.34 -19.32 10.12
N SER A 114 18.47 -20.10 10.77
CA SER A 114 17.28 -19.58 11.45
C SER A 114 17.65 -18.55 12.53
N THR A 115 16.66 -17.80 13.01
CA THR A 115 16.86 -16.75 14.02
C THR A 115 17.38 -17.34 15.33
N LYS A 116 16.87 -18.51 15.71
CA LYS A 116 17.34 -19.29 16.86
C LYS A 116 18.62 -20.08 16.59
N LYS A 117 19.11 -20.10 15.34
CA LYS A 117 20.30 -20.86 14.91
C LYS A 117 20.20 -22.36 15.20
N GLU A 118 18.98 -22.89 15.18
CA GLU A 118 18.68 -24.31 15.43
C GLU A 118 18.67 -25.13 14.13
N GLN A 119 18.44 -24.48 13.00
CA GLN A 119 18.27 -25.13 11.69
C GLN A 119 18.73 -24.21 10.56
N CYS A 120 19.02 -24.81 9.40
CA CYS A 120 19.29 -24.09 8.16
C CYS A 120 18.04 -24.10 7.28
N LEU A 121 17.52 -22.91 6.98
CA LEU A 121 16.33 -22.67 6.16
C LEU A 121 16.74 -22.47 4.70
N GLU A 122 15.97 -23.02 3.76
CA GLU A 122 16.24 -22.83 2.32
C GLU A 122 16.12 -21.34 1.97
N VAL A 123 17.11 -20.81 1.26
CA VAL A 123 17.09 -19.44 0.73
C VAL A 123 15.95 -19.32 -0.27
N ALA A 124 15.20 -18.22 -0.21
CA ALA A 124 14.15 -17.94 -1.17
C ALA A 124 14.74 -17.85 -2.59
N ARG A 125 13.93 -17.95 -3.64
CA ARG A 125 14.42 -17.73 -5.02
C ARG A 125 14.12 -16.32 -5.53
N GLY A 126 13.36 -15.54 -4.77
CA GLY A 126 12.94 -14.19 -5.13
C GLY A 126 11.73 -13.77 -4.33
N LEU A 127 11.02 -12.77 -4.85
CA LEU A 127 9.74 -12.33 -4.29
C LEU A 127 8.64 -13.37 -4.53
N SER A 128 7.59 -13.31 -3.71
CA SER A 128 6.48 -14.27 -3.65
C SER A 128 6.88 -15.72 -3.32
N PHE A 129 8.17 -15.97 -3.06
CA PHE A 129 8.66 -17.30 -2.72
C PHE A 129 8.32 -17.64 -1.25
N PRO A 130 8.01 -18.90 -0.93
CA PRO A 130 7.70 -19.32 0.43
C PRO A 130 8.83 -19.02 1.40
N CYS A 131 8.49 -18.54 2.59
CA CYS A 131 9.42 -18.26 3.66
C CYS A 131 8.78 -18.46 5.04
N THR A 132 9.61 -18.65 6.04
CA THR A 132 9.23 -18.65 7.46
C THR A 132 9.93 -17.53 8.23
N GLU A 133 11.09 -17.08 7.76
CA GLU A 133 11.85 -15.98 8.35
C GLU A 133 12.40 -15.01 7.30
N ASP A 134 12.58 -13.73 7.70
CA ASP A 134 13.09 -12.66 6.84
C ASP A 134 14.45 -12.98 6.19
N LYS A 135 15.31 -13.70 6.92
CA LYS A 135 16.66 -14.06 6.46
C LYS A 135 16.67 -14.83 5.15
N GLN A 136 15.62 -15.62 4.87
CA GLN A 136 15.50 -16.36 3.62
C GLN A 136 15.34 -15.43 2.42
N CYS A 137 14.58 -14.34 2.60
CA CYS A 137 14.35 -13.32 1.58
C CYS A 137 15.56 -12.41 1.41
N LEU A 138 16.12 -11.96 2.54
CA LEU A 138 17.29 -11.06 2.59
C LEU A 138 18.54 -11.65 1.94
N ALA A 139 18.64 -12.99 1.88
CA ALA A 139 19.75 -13.68 1.22
C ALA A 139 19.70 -13.58 -0.31
N VAL A 140 18.54 -13.24 -0.89
CA VAL A 140 18.38 -13.02 -2.33
C VAL A 140 18.52 -11.54 -2.66
N GLN A 141 17.83 -10.69 -1.87
CA GLN A 141 17.75 -9.27 -2.15
C GLN A 141 17.58 -8.48 -0.86
N ALA A 142 18.20 -7.30 -0.79
CA ALA A 142 17.95 -6.35 0.27
C ALA A 142 16.51 -5.81 0.21
N ASN A 143 16.06 -5.20 1.30
CA ASN A 143 14.75 -4.55 1.41
C ASN A 143 13.56 -5.50 1.23
N THR A 144 13.73 -6.76 1.61
CA THR A 144 12.67 -7.78 1.61
C THR A 144 12.40 -8.30 3.02
N THR A 145 11.17 -8.72 3.28
CA THR A 145 10.73 -9.36 4.53
C THR A 145 9.84 -10.56 4.20
N CYS A 146 9.75 -11.51 5.13
CA CYS A 146 8.81 -12.61 5.07
C CYS A 146 7.48 -12.17 5.67
N GLN A 147 6.50 -11.88 4.82
CA GLN A 147 5.16 -11.50 5.23
C GLN A 147 4.14 -12.45 4.61
N ASN A 148 3.16 -12.92 5.39
CA ASN A 148 2.14 -13.87 4.92
C ASN A 148 2.76 -15.12 4.25
N MET A 149 3.84 -15.65 4.84
CA MET A 149 4.61 -16.80 4.35
C MET A 149 5.25 -16.60 2.97
N GLN A 150 5.40 -15.36 2.50
CA GLN A 150 6.02 -15.04 1.22
C GLN A 150 7.01 -13.89 1.34
N CYS A 151 8.06 -13.93 0.51
CA CYS A 151 8.99 -12.81 0.41
C CYS A 151 8.35 -11.62 -0.29
N VAL A 152 8.29 -10.48 0.39
CA VAL A 152 7.75 -9.22 -0.14
C VAL A 152 8.72 -8.08 0.12
N CYS A 153 8.53 -6.94 -0.52
CA CYS A 153 9.27 -5.73 -0.18
C CYS A 153 8.86 -5.21 1.19
N ILE A 154 9.81 -4.62 1.92
CA ILE A 154 9.50 -3.91 3.17
C ILE A 154 8.70 -2.64 2.92
N ASN A 155 8.08 -2.10 3.97
CA ASN A 155 7.37 -0.81 3.87
C ASN A 155 8.25 0.31 3.32
N GLY A 156 7.68 1.14 2.45
CA GLY A 156 8.41 2.21 1.76
C GLY A 156 9.19 1.72 0.53
N TYR A 157 9.01 0.46 0.13
CA TYR A 157 9.52 -0.11 -1.12
C TYR A 157 8.38 -0.75 -1.91
N HIS A 158 8.53 -0.82 -3.22
CA HIS A 158 7.59 -1.46 -4.13
C HIS A 158 8.32 -2.33 -5.16
N VAL A 159 7.58 -3.21 -5.81
CA VAL A 159 8.10 -4.14 -6.81
C VAL A 159 8.12 -3.52 -8.19
N VAL A 160 9.27 -3.62 -8.86
CA VAL A 160 9.41 -3.46 -10.31
C VAL A 160 10.33 -4.59 -10.79
N ASP A 161 9.87 -5.40 -11.73
CA ASP A 161 10.62 -6.53 -12.32
C ASP A 161 11.29 -7.46 -11.27
N ASN A 162 10.52 -7.87 -10.26
CA ASN A 162 10.96 -8.68 -9.10
C ASN A 162 12.04 -8.02 -8.21
N VAL A 163 12.30 -6.73 -8.36
CA VAL A 163 13.23 -5.95 -7.53
C VAL A 163 12.47 -4.95 -6.66
N CYS A 164 12.91 -4.79 -5.41
CA CYS A 164 12.35 -3.83 -4.47
C CYS A 164 13.04 -2.48 -4.62
N TYR A 165 12.32 -1.51 -5.19
CA TYR A 165 12.76 -0.12 -5.31
C TYR A 165 12.15 0.71 -4.20
N ARG A 166 12.92 1.68 -3.68
CA ARG A 166 12.41 2.62 -2.68
C ARG A 166 11.29 3.47 -3.29
N ASN A 167 10.32 3.86 -2.49
CA ASN A 167 9.24 4.75 -2.91
C ASN A 167 9.74 6.20 -2.85
N ALA A 168 10.13 6.78 -3.98
CA ALA A 168 10.51 8.19 -4.08
C ALA A 168 9.26 9.07 -4.31
N SER A 169 8.90 9.90 -3.32
CA SER A 169 7.68 10.72 -3.37
C SER A 169 7.61 11.62 -4.62
N TYR A 170 6.42 12.08 -4.98
CA TYR A 170 6.26 13.11 -6.01
C TYR A 170 7.12 14.36 -5.68
N ASN A 171 7.82 14.91 -6.67
CA ASN A 171 8.88 15.94 -6.53
C ASN A 171 10.05 15.56 -5.59
N GLY A 172 10.10 14.32 -5.11
CA GLY A 172 11.17 13.79 -4.27
C GLY A 172 12.36 13.33 -5.10
N ILE A 173 13.52 13.24 -4.45
CA ILE A 173 14.78 12.84 -5.10
C ILE A 173 14.70 11.37 -5.54
N CYS A 174 15.09 11.09 -6.78
CA CYS A 174 15.17 9.76 -7.35
C CYS A 174 16.52 9.53 -8.06
N ALA A 175 16.99 8.29 -8.06
CA ALA A 175 18.16 7.87 -8.81
C ALA A 175 17.79 7.23 -10.15
N ARG A 176 16.65 6.52 -10.18
CA ARG A 176 16.13 5.79 -11.34
C ARG A 176 14.62 5.90 -11.42
N SER A 177 14.05 5.70 -12.61
CA SER A 177 12.60 5.82 -12.84
C SER A 177 11.80 4.80 -12.05
N GLU A 178 12.34 3.61 -11.81
CA GLU A 178 11.70 2.55 -11.05
C GLU A 178 11.38 2.98 -9.61
N GLU A 179 12.09 3.94 -9.02
CA GLU A 179 11.76 4.45 -7.68
C GLU A 179 10.45 5.27 -7.66
N CYS A 180 10.06 5.81 -8.80
CA CYS A 180 8.85 6.61 -8.99
C CYS A 180 7.63 5.76 -9.39
N ASN A 181 7.81 4.50 -9.79
CA ASN A 181 6.75 3.68 -10.39
C ASN A 181 5.59 3.32 -9.45
N HIS A 182 5.73 3.52 -8.14
CA HIS A 182 4.60 3.46 -7.21
C HIS A 182 3.59 4.60 -7.41
N ILE A 183 3.96 5.64 -8.15
CA ILE A 183 3.07 6.69 -8.67
C ILE A 183 2.84 6.35 -10.16
N ASN A 184 1.60 6.02 -10.49
CA ASN A 184 1.25 5.59 -11.85
C ASN A 184 1.60 6.69 -12.87
N ASN A 185 2.31 6.32 -13.93
CA ASN A 185 2.80 7.20 -15.00
C ASN A 185 3.77 8.32 -14.54
N ALA A 186 4.41 8.18 -13.37
CA ALA A 186 5.54 9.01 -12.99
C ALA A 186 6.87 8.40 -13.44
N TYR A 187 7.90 9.23 -13.57
CA TYR A 187 9.26 8.79 -13.90
C TYR A 187 10.29 9.70 -13.24
N CYS A 188 11.54 9.24 -13.19
CA CYS A 188 12.63 10.04 -12.66
C CYS A 188 13.16 10.96 -13.76
N THR A 189 12.99 12.26 -13.59
CA THR A 189 13.43 13.27 -14.55
C THR A 189 14.95 13.46 -14.56
N ASP A 190 15.47 14.16 -15.56
CA ASP A 190 16.89 14.55 -15.62
C ASP A 190 17.34 15.40 -14.42
N LYS A 191 16.39 16.10 -13.79
CA LYS A 191 16.61 16.87 -12.55
C LYS A 191 16.68 16.00 -11.29
N LYS A 192 16.65 14.67 -11.44
CA LYS A 192 16.69 13.69 -10.34
C LYS A 192 15.52 13.82 -9.38
N ILE A 193 14.35 14.15 -9.90
CA ILE A 193 13.08 14.19 -9.15
C ILE A 193 11.97 13.42 -9.85
N CYS A 194 11.08 12.80 -9.08
CA CYS A 194 9.91 12.12 -9.62
C CYS A 194 8.85 13.12 -10.08
N GLU A 195 8.52 13.11 -11.37
CA GLU A 195 7.45 13.94 -11.94
C GLU A 195 6.58 13.13 -12.90
N CYS A 196 5.44 13.70 -13.24
CA CYS A 196 4.54 13.15 -14.24
C CYS A 196 5.10 13.28 -15.66
N ALA A 197 4.79 12.30 -16.51
CA ALA A 197 5.08 12.36 -17.95
C ALA A 197 4.47 13.62 -18.61
N LYS A 198 4.98 13.96 -19.80
CA LYS A 198 4.45 15.07 -20.59
C LYS A 198 2.93 14.91 -20.79
N ASP A 199 2.21 16.04 -20.77
CA ASP A 199 0.76 16.09 -20.98
C ASP A 199 -0.06 15.37 -19.89
N THR A 200 0.54 15.06 -18.75
CA THR A 200 -0.14 14.52 -17.56
C THR A 200 0.15 15.37 -16.34
N LYS A 201 -0.67 15.24 -15.31
CA LYS A 201 -0.54 15.95 -14.05
C LYS A 201 -0.98 15.07 -12.88
N ILE A 202 -0.33 15.28 -11.75
CA ILE A 202 -0.54 14.50 -10.53
C ILE A 202 -1.94 14.76 -9.97
N ASP A 203 -2.65 13.70 -9.64
CA ASP A 203 -3.95 13.75 -8.97
C ASP A 203 -3.82 14.20 -7.50
N ASN A 204 -4.96 14.48 -6.86
CA ASN A 204 -4.97 14.97 -5.48
C ASN A 204 -4.51 13.90 -4.47
N THR A 205 -4.51 12.62 -4.87
CA THR A 205 -4.05 11.52 -4.03
C THR A 205 -2.54 11.32 -4.08
N LEU A 206 -1.86 11.98 -5.03
CA LEU A 206 -0.43 11.83 -5.31
C LEU A 206 -0.03 10.41 -5.75
N THR A 207 -0.98 9.64 -6.28
CA THR A 207 -0.74 8.26 -6.72
C THR A 207 -0.87 8.06 -8.22
N ASN A 208 -1.48 9.01 -8.94
CA ASN A 208 -1.69 8.89 -10.38
C ASN A 208 -1.34 10.17 -11.11
N CYS A 209 -0.52 10.07 -12.15
CA CYS A 209 -0.38 11.09 -13.16
C CYS A 209 -1.45 10.88 -14.24
N ILE A 210 -2.50 11.71 -14.21
CA ILE A 210 -3.61 11.61 -15.16
C ILE A 210 -3.45 12.61 -16.32
N PRO A 211 -3.96 12.30 -17.52
CA PRO A 211 -3.85 13.21 -18.67
C PRO A 211 -4.49 14.58 -18.40
N LEU A 212 -3.89 15.62 -18.97
CA LEU A 212 -4.52 16.94 -19.04
C LEU A 212 -5.72 16.88 -19.97
N ALA A 213 -6.82 17.53 -19.56
CA ALA A 213 -8.06 17.61 -20.34
C ALA A 213 -7.81 18.23 -21.71
N GLN A 214 -8.46 17.67 -22.74
CA GLN A 214 -8.50 18.21 -24.09
C GLN A 214 -9.83 18.93 -24.36
N THR A 215 -10.91 18.57 -23.66
CA THR A 215 -12.23 19.18 -23.80
C THR A 215 -12.94 19.31 -22.45
N ILE A 216 -13.95 20.18 -22.41
CA ILE A 216 -14.92 20.22 -21.31
C ILE A 216 -15.62 18.86 -21.19
N GLY A 217 -15.87 18.43 -19.95
CA GLY A 217 -16.41 17.12 -19.63
C GLY A 217 -15.35 16.05 -19.33
N ASP A 218 -14.08 16.29 -19.70
CA ASP A 218 -12.98 15.38 -19.37
C ASP A 218 -12.77 15.27 -17.85
N TYR A 219 -12.33 14.09 -17.41
CA TYR A 219 -12.12 13.80 -16.01
C TYR A 219 -11.01 14.66 -15.39
N CYS A 220 -11.25 15.15 -14.19
CA CYS A 220 -10.27 15.92 -13.42
C CYS A 220 -10.41 15.64 -11.92
N THR A 221 -9.35 15.94 -11.16
CA THR A 221 -9.38 15.99 -9.69
C THR A 221 -9.02 17.38 -9.16
N SER A 222 -8.35 18.20 -9.97
CA SER A 222 -8.02 19.59 -9.67
C SER A 222 -8.02 20.43 -10.95
N ASP A 223 -8.11 21.74 -10.80
CA ASP A 223 -8.05 22.71 -11.91
C ASP A 223 -6.76 22.57 -12.75
N ALA A 224 -5.68 22.07 -12.14
CA ALA A 224 -4.42 21.84 -12.83
C ALA A 224 -4.56 20.84 -13.99
N HIS A 225 -5.56 19.96 -13.97
CA HIS A 225 -5.86 19.02 -15.04
C HIS A 225 -6.59 19.68 -16.21
N CYS A 226 -7.34 20.73 -15.93
CA CYS A 226 -8.10 21.49 -16.93
C CYS A 226 -7.26 22.58 -17.60
N LYS A 227 -6.02 22.81 -17.13
CA LYS A 227 -5.14 23.91 -17.55
C LYS A 227 -4.91 24.08 -19.06
N LYS A 228 -5.07 23.02 -19.87
CA LYS A 228 -4.98 23.12 -21.34
C LYS A 228 -6.14 23.89 -21.95
N ILE A 229 -7.28 23.92 -21.28
CA ILE A 229 -8.46 24.68 -21.66
C ILE A 229 -8.43 25.97 -20.86
N GLU A 230 -8.23 27.09 -21.56
CA GLU A 230 -8.19 28.39 -20.91
C GLU A 230 -9.55 28.72 -20.28
N ASP A 231 -9.52 29.26 -19.06
CA ASP A 231 -10.70 29.64 -18.27
C ASP A 231 -11.63 28.46 -17.93
N SER A 232 -11.02 27.32 -17.59
CA SER A 232 -11.72 26.13 -17.10
C SER A 232 -11.25 25.71 -15.70
N ILE A 233 -12.16 25.07 -14.97
CA ILE A 233 -11.98 24.58 -13.61
C ILE A 233 -12.53 23.16 -13.48
N CYS A 234 -12.13 22.47 -12.42
CA CYS A 234 -12.61 21.13 -12.14
C CYS A 234 -13.84 21.18 -11.22
N VAL A 235 -15.00 20.80 -11.75
CA VAL A 235 -16.27 20.76 -11.00
C VAL A 235 -16.90 19.40 -11.17
N ASP A 236 -17.28 18.75 -10.07
CA ASP A 236 -17.87 17.41 -10.05
C ASP A 236 -17.06 16.38 -10.86
N SER A 237 -15.73 16.42 -10.68
CA SER A 237 -14.75 15.56 -11.37
C SER A 237 -14.71 15.73 -12.90
N LYS A 238 -15.26 16.81 -13.43
CA LYS A 238 -15.21 17.15 -14.86
C LYS A 238 -14.69 18.57 -15.06
N CYS A 239 -13.88 18.76 -16.09
CA CYS A 239 -13.50 20.10 -16.49
C CYS A 239 -14.73 20.84 -17.02
N GLN A 240 -15.00 22.02 -16.48
CA GLN A 240 -16.11 22.90 -16.85
C GLN A 240 -15.57 24.32 -17.04
N CYS A 241 -16.27 25.14 -17.82
CA CYS A 241 -15.90 26.55 -17.90
C CYS A 241 -16.03 27.21 -16.53
N ALA A 242 -15.05 28.04 -16.16
CA ALA A 242 -15.01 28.74 -14.89
C ALA A 242 -16.26 29.59 -14.72
N GLU A 243 -16.79 29.61 -13.48
CA GLU A 243 -18.08 30.20 -13.11
C GLU A 243 -18.38 31.51 -13.86
N GLY A 244 -19.54 31.48 -14.51
CA GLY A 244 -20.09 32.53 -15.34
C GLY A 244 -21.22 31.91 -16.15
N GLU A 245 -22.46 32.06 -15.68
CA GLU A 245 -23.61 31.88 -16.56
C GLU A 245 -23.32 32.63 -17.86
N GLY A 246 -23.40 31.96 -19.00
CA GLY A 246 -23.11 32.59 -20.27
C GLY A 246 -21.69 32.37 -20.82
N LYS A 247 -20.99 31.28 -20.49
CA LYS A 247 -19.81 30.82 -21.23
C LYS A 247 -20.02 29.46 -21.88
N HIS A 248 -19.30 29.21 -22.98
CA HIS A 248 -19.24 27.92 -23.65
C HIS A 248 -17.82 27.62 -24.11
N PHE A 249 -17.56 26.35 -24.41
CA PHE A 249 -16.27 25.89 -24.90
C PHE A 249 -16.19 26.01 -26.43
N ALA A 250 -15.35 26.91 -26.90
CA ALA A 250 -15.00 27.04 -28.32
C ALA A 250 -13.88 26.05 -28.64
N LYS A 251 -14.22 24.91 -29.25
CA LYS A 251 -13.31 23.78 -29.51
C LYS A 251 -12.16 24.17 -30.43
N GLU A 252 -12.42 25.04 -31.39
CA GLU A 252 -11.49 25.52 -32.41
C GLU A 252 -10.30 26.24 -31.80
N ILE A 253 -10.53 26.98 -30.71
CA ILE A 253 -9.51 27.75 -29.98
C ILE A 253 -9.20 27.17 -28.59
N THR A 254 -9.85 26.06 -28.22
CA THR A 254 -9.69 25.37 -26.92
C THR A 254 -9.83 26.30 -25.71
N LYS A 255 -10.87 27.15 -25.73
CA LYS A 255 -11.08 28.20 -24.73
C LYS A 255 -12.54 28.31 -24.32
N CYS A 256 -12.76 28.60 -23.05
CA CYS A 256 -14.07 29.06 -22.59
C CYS A 256 -14.23 30.55 -22.89
N ILE A 257 -15.24 30.89 -23.68
CA ILE A 257 -15.57 32.27 -24.06
C ILE A 257 -17.03 32.59 -23.72
N TYR A 258 -17.34 33.88 -23.61
CA TYR A 258 -18.71 34.32 -23.37
C TYR A 258 -19.61 34.02 -24.57
N ASN A 259 -20.83 33.60 -24.28
CA ASN A 259 -21.86 33.32 -25.25
C ASN A 259 -22.24 34.60 -25.95
N ARG A 260 -22.28 34.58 -27.28
CA ARG A 260 -22.95 35.61 -28.06
C ARG A 260 -24.29 35.11 -28.56
N ALA A 261 -25.35 35.78 -28.17
CA ALA A 261 -26.72 35.44 -28.52
C ALA A 261 -27.06 35.87 -29.95
N ASN A 262 -28.21 35.41 -30.45
CA ASN A 262 -28.75 35.85 -31.73
C ASN A 262 -28.85 37.39 -31.79
N GLY A 263 -28.39 37.98 -32.89
CA GLY A 263 -28.35 39.43 -33.10
C GLY A 263 -27.11 40.14 -32.54
N GLU A 264 -26.25 39.46 -31.78
CA GLU A 264 -25.01 40.04 -31.27
C GLU A 264 -23.88 40.00 -32.30
N PRO A 265 -22.93 40.96 -32.26
CA PRO A 265 -21.83 41.00 -33.20
C PRO A 265 -20.91 39.79 -33.02
N CYS A 266 -20.39 39.23 -34.10
CA CYS A 266 -19.48 38.09 -34.11
C CYS A 266 -18.38 38.25 -35.17
N GLU A 267 -17.28 37.53 -34.99
CA GLU A 267 -16.21 37.40 -35.98
C GLU A 267 -16.15 35.99 -36.55
N HIS A 268 -16.41 34.97 -35.70
CA HIS A 268 -16.36 33.57 -36.06
C HIS A 268 -17.61 32.82 -35.57
N ASP A 269 -17.92 31.67 -36.18
CA ASP A 269 -19.06 30.84 -35.80
C ASP A 269 -19.02 30.39 -34.34
N TYR A 270 -17.82 30.08 -33.84
CA TYR A 270 -17.62 29.69 -32.45
C TYR A 270 -17.86 30.83 -31.45
N ASP A 271 -18.01 32.09 -31.87
CA ASP A 271 -18.39 33.17 -30.95
C ASP A 271 -19.86 33.05 -30.52
N CYS A 272 -20.71 32.56 -31.42
CA CYS A 272 -22.15 32.52 -31.25
C CYS A 272 -22.55 31.27 -30.49
N TYR A 273 -23.35 31.38 -29.44
CA TYR A 273 -23.78 30.21 -28.67
C TYR A 273 -25.12 30.40 -27.99
N GLN A 274 -26.00 29.39 -28.16
CA GLN A 274 -27.29 29.34 -27.48
C GLN A 274 -27.36 28.14 -26.52
N PRO A 275 -27.43 28.37 -25.19
CA PRO A 275 -27.62 27.30 -24.21
C PRO A 275 -28.92 26.54 -24.47
N ARG A 276 -28.90 25.20 -24.36
CA ARG A 276 -30.13 24.39 -24.35
C ARG A 276 -30.89 24.61 -23.05
N SER A 277 -32.21 24.74 -23.15
CA SER A 277 -33.12 24.79 -21.99
C SER A 277 -33.47 23.40 -21.44
N ASP A 278 -33.23 22.33 -22.20
CA ASP A 278 -33.68 20.97 -21.87
C ASP A 278 -32.50 20.03 -21.60
N THR A 279 -32.45 19.50 -20.37
CA THR A 279 -31.36 18.67 -19.83
C THR A 279 -31.41 17.20 -20.23
N ASN A 280 -32.38 16.77 -21.04
CA ASN A 280 -32.67 15.34 -21.27
C ASN A 280 -32.42 14.84 -22.70
N SER A 281 -31.76 15.61 -23.58
CA SER A 281 -31.52 15.18 -24.96
C SER A 281 -30.08 14.69 -25.17
N THR A 282 -29.94 13.40 -25.48
CA THR A 282 -28.69 12.74 -25.87
C THR A 282 -28.34 12.96 -27.36
N ASP A 283 -28.99 13.93 -28.01
CA ASP A 283 -28.81 14.24 -29.43
C ASP A 283 -27.61 15.18 -29.61
N ASP A 284 -26.80 14.86 -30.62
CA ASP A 284 -25.53 15.49 -30.99
C ASP A 284 -25.58 17.03 -30.83
N TYR A 285 -24.54 17.58 -30.22
CA TYR A 285 -24.47 18.97 -29.78
C TYR A 285 -24.37 19.90 -30.99
N VAL A 286 -25.51 20.24 -31.58
CA VAL A 286 -25.58 21.20 -32.68
C VAL A 286 -25.98 22.56 -32.10
N ASN A 287 -25.02 23.48 -32.09
CA ASN A 287 -25.27 24.89 -31.79
C ASN A 287 -26.14 25.49 -32.91
N PRO A 288 -27.32 26.06 -32.61
CA PRO A 288 -28.25 26.53 -33.64
C PRO A 288 -27.86 27.88 -34.25
N LEU A 289 -26.81 28.53 -33.74
CA LEU A 289 -26.31 29.81 -34.22
C LEU A 289 -25.07 29.64 -35.11
N GLN A 290 -24.89 30.59 -36.03
CA GLN A 290 -23.71 30.78 -36.86
C GLN A 290 -23.43 32.28 -37.01
N CYS A 291 -22.21 32.65 -37.38
CA CYS A 291 -21.85 34.04 -37.62
C CYS A 291 -22.13 34.42 -39.08
N LEU A 292 -23.20 35.18 -39.33
CA LEU A 292 -23.60 35.59 -40.67
C LEU A 292 -23.55 37.11 -40.80
N GLY A 293 -22.66 37.62 -41.66
CA GLY A 293 -22.54 39.07 -41.90
C GLY A 293 -22.14 39.84 -40.63
N SER A 294 -21.25 39.27 -39.83
CA SER A 294 -20.77 39.82 -38.54
C SER A 294 -21.82 39.89 -37.43
N ILE A 295 -22.94 39.19 -37.58
CA ILE A 295 -24.00 39.08 -36.57
C ILE A 295 -24.37 37.60 -36.37
N CYS A 296 -24.51 37.18 -35.12
CA CYS A 296 -24.98 35.85 -34.79
C CYS A 296 -26.41 35.67 -35.30
N SER A 297 -26.62 34.67 -36.15
CA SER A 297 -27.90 34.36 -36.80
C SER A 297 -28.18 32.86 -36.74
N CYS A 298 -29.45 32.47 -36.85
CA CYS A 298 -29.80 31.05 -36.89
C CYS A 298 -29.16 30.32 -38.09
N GLN A 299 -28.75 29.07 -37.88
CA GLN A 299 -28.41 28.14 -38.95
C GLN A 299 -29.64 27.80 -39.80
N ASP A 300 -29.42 27.27 -41.01
CA ASP A 300 -30.47 27.07 -42.03
C ASP A 300 -31.67 26.22 -41.55
N ASP A 301 -31.43 25.23 -40.68
CA ASP A 301 -32.47 24.36 -40.11
C ASP A 301 -33.20 24.97 -38.90
N TYR A 302 -32.88 26.21 -38.55
CA TYR A 302 -33.41 26.90 -37.39
C TYR A 302 -34.10 28.21 -37.79
N ARG A 303 -35.11 28.58 -37.02
CA ARG A 303 -35.87 29.83 -37.18
C ARG A 303 -35.83 30.61 -35.89
N THR A 304 -35.73 31.93 -35.99
CA THR A 304 -35.81 32.81 -34.82
C THR A 304 -37.24 32.83 -34.28
N ASP A 305 -37.39 32.53 -32.99
CA ASP A 305 -38.58 32.88 -32.21
C ASP A 305 -38.47 34.38 -31.87
N ASN A 306 -39.35 35.18 -32.48
CA ASN A 306 -39.32 36.64 -32.32
C ASN A 306 -39.73 37.12 -30.92
N GLU A 307 -40.42 36.31 -30.12
CA GLU A 307 -40.79 36.66 -28.75
C GLU A 307 -39.63 36.41 -27.78
N LYS A 308 -38.86 35.35 -28.02
CA LYS A 308 -37.78 34.90 -27.12
C LYS A 308 -36.38 35.25 -27.61
N GLY A 309 -36.22 35.65 -28.86
CA GLY A 309 -34.94 35.95 -29.48
C GLY A 309 -34.01 34.73 -29.65
N ILE A 310 -34.55 33.52 -29.62
CA ILE A 310 -33.78 32.26 -29.71
C ILE A 310 -34.06 31.51 -31.01
N CYS A 311 -33.10 30.71 -31.45
CA CYS A 311 -33.24 29.82 -32.61
C CYS A 311 -33.90 28.50 -32.20
N MET A 312 -35.01 28.16 -32.85
CA MET A 312 -35.76 26.90 -32.68
C MET A 312 -35.69 26.08 -33.96
N ARG A 313 -35.66 24.73 -33.86
CA ARG A 313 -35.66 23.85 -35.04
C ARG A 313 -36.88 24.16 -35.89
N ALA A 314 -36.69 24.38 -37.19
CA ALA A 314 -37.76 24.46 -38.16
C ALA A 314 -38.50 23.11 -38.17
N GLY A 315 -39.72 23.06 -37.64
CA GLY A 315 -40.56 21.87 -37.81
C GLY A 315 -40.67 21.55 -39.30
N SER A 316 -40.47 20.27 -39.67
CA SER A 316 -40.65 19.81 -41.05
C SER A 316 -41.98 20.33 -41.56
N PRO A 317 -42.05 21.05 -42.70
CA PRO A 317 -43.33 21.44 -43.24
C PRO A 317 -44.12 20.16 -43.49
N MET A 318 -45.29 20.03 -42.86
CA MET A 318 -46.23 18.98 -43.23
C MET A 318 -46.57 19.19 -44.70
N VAL A 319 -45.97 18.38 -45.57
CA VAL A 319 -46.31 18.33 -46.97
C VAL A 319 -47.70 17.71 -47.04
N VAL A 320 -48.74 18.54 -46.90
CA VAL A 320 -50.10 18.09 -47.17
C VAL A 320 -50.15 17.82 -48.68
N PRO A 321 -50.36 16.57 -49.13
CA PRO A 321 -50.43 16.28 -50.54
C PRO A 321 -51.62 17.03 -51.13
N VAL A 322 -51.38 17.86 -52.14
CA VAL A 322 -52.40 18.67 -52.88
C VAL A 322 -53.43 17.79 -53.64
N LEU A 323 -53.45 16.48 -53.44
CA LEU A 323 -54.31 15.53 -54.14
C LEU A 323 -55.76 15.42 -53.59
N MET A 324 -56.13 16.15 -52.53
CA MET A 324 -57.48 16.05 -51.92
C MET A 324 -58.41 17.26 -52.18
N ILE A 325 -58.11 18.15 -53.15
CA ILE A 325 -58.97 19.32 -53.48
C ILE A 325 -59.51 19.29 -54.92
N LEU A 326 -59.67 18.10 -55.53
CA LEU A 326 -60.26 17.95 -56.88
C LEU A 326 -61.30 16.81 -56.99
N SER A 327 -62.03 16.48 -55.91
CA SER A 327 -63.11 15.47 -55.94
C SER A 327 -64.52 16.02 -55.68
N SER A 328 -64.71 17.34 -55.57
CA SER A 328 -66.02 17.96 -55.31
C SER A 328 -66.63 18.76 -56.46
N ILE A 329 -66.07 18.71 -57.68
CA ILE A 329 -66.59 19.47 -58.85
C ILE A 329 -67.21 18.57 -59.95
N VAL A 330 -67.23 17.23 -59.81
CA VAL A 330 -67.88 16.34 -60.78
C VAL A 330 -68.91 15.43 -60.10
N CYS A 331 -69.96 16.03 -59.52
CA CYS A 331 -71.21 15.32 -59.19
C CYS A 331 -72.42 16.28 -59.14
N GLY A 332 -72.39 17.33 -59.96
CA GLY A 332 -73.47 18.30 -60.10
C GLY A 332 -73.95 18.38 -61.55
N GLY A 333 -74.50 17.29 -62.08
CA GLY A 333 -75.05 17.29 -63.42
C GLY A 333 -75.32 15.91 -63.96
N LEU A 334 -76.42 15.29 -63.53
CA LEU A 334 -77.24 14.32 -64.25
C LEU A 334 -78.19 13.65 -63.26
N TYR A 335 -79.41 14.16 -63.12
CA TYR A 335 -80.62 13.34 -63.10
C TYR A 335 -81.83 14.25 -63.38
N LEU A 336 -82.12 14.34 -64.68
CA LEU A 336 -83.40 14.73 -65.26
C LEU A 336 -84.24 13.44 -65.34
N GLN A 337 -85.34 13.38 -64.59
CA GLN A 337 -86.62 12.76 -64.96
C GLN A 337 -87.66 13.03 -63.88
#